data_AF-A0A9E5FG43-F1
#
_entry.id   AF-A0A9E5FG43-F1
#
_cell.length_a   1.000
_cell.length_b   1.000
_cell.length_c   1.000
_cell.angle_alpha   90.00
_cell.angle_beta   90.00
_cell.angle_gamma   90.00
#
_symmetry.space_group_name_H-M   'P 1'
#
loop_
_entity.id
_entity.type
_entity.pdbx_description
1 polymer ?
#
loop_
_entity_poly.entity_id
_entity_poly.type
_entity_poly.pdbx_seq_one_letter_code
_entity_poly.pdbx_strand_id
1 'polypeptide(L)'
;MRFCLSLFLVLPLAFLVGLTGCGAPEAKRVKVSGSITMGGKPMTGLPPGVRPMVRFEPEGKNDPVFAKVEDGGAFSVEVIPGKYKITGSSGMFPLGAPK
;
A
#
# COMPACT_ATOMS: atom_id res chain seq x y z
N MET A 1 6.37 62.39 -23.64
CA MET A 1 7.07 61.57 -22.61
C MET A 1 6.28 61.62 -21.32
N ARG A 2 5.47 60.59 -21.04
CA ARG A 2 4.71 60.32 -19.81
C ARG A 2 3.96 58.98 -20.05
N PHE A 3 3.74 58.19 -19.00
CA PHE A 3 3.42 56.74 -18.99
C PHE A 3 4.70 55.88 -19.10
N CYS A 4 5.02 54.93 -18.23
CA CYS A 4 4.27 54.25 -17.20
C CYS A 4 5.27 53.75 -16.14
N LEU A 5 5.41 54.44 -15.01
CA LEU A 5 6.33 54.09 -13.92
C LEU A 5 5.71 53.08 -12.92
N SER A 6 4.69 52.32 -13.33
CA SER A 6 3.82 51.55 -12.43
C SER A 6 3.86 50.03 -12.63
N LEU A 7 4.73 49.51 -13.50
CA LEU A 7 4.69 48.11 -13.93
C LEU A 7 5.85 47.24 -13.40
N PHE A 8 6.60 47.69 -12.39
CA PHE A 8 7.75 46.95 -11.85
C PHE A 8 7.58 46.43 -10.41
N LEU A 9 6.45 46.71 -9.76
CA LEU A 9 6.25 46.40 -8.33
C LEU A 9 5.25 45.27 -8.05
N VAL A 10 4.62 44.69 -9.07
CA VAL A 10 3.62 43.62 -8.90
C VAL A 10 4.21 42.22 -9.13
N LEU A 11 5.45 42.11 -9.64
CA LEU A 11 6.03 40.83 -10.05
C LEU A 11 6.62 39.91 -8.96
N PRO A 12 6.97 40.33 -7.73
CA PRO A 12 7.53 39.36 -6.77
C PRO A 12 6.45 38.59 -6.00
N LEU A 13 5.19 39.05 -5.99
CA LEU A 13 4.13 38.44 -5.17
C LEU A 13 3.52 37.16 -5.76
N ALA A 14 3.62 36.96 -7.08
CA ALA A 14 3.07 35.77 -7.74
C ALA A 14 3.97 34.52 -7.61
N PHE A 15 5.25 34.69 -7.29
CA PHE A 15 6.19 33.57 -7.17
C PHE A 15 6.12 32.83 -5.83
N LEU A 16 5.48 33.42 -4.81
CA LEU A 16 5.37 32.84 -3.46
C LEU A 16 4.19 31.87 -3.29
N VAL A 17 3.25 31.80 -4.24
CA VAL A 17 2.05 30.96 -4.14
C VAL A 17 2.26 29.55 -4.75
N GLY A 18 3.41 29.29 -5.39
CA GLY A 18 3.69 28.02 -6.06
C GLY A 18 4.26 26.90 -5.19
N LEU A 19 4.59 27.16 -3.92
CA LEU A 19 5.30 26.21 -3.04
C LEU A 19 4.44 25.56 -1.95
N THR A 20 3.11 25.70 -1.99
CA THR A 20 2.22 24.82 -1.20
C THR A 20 2.05 23.49 -1.93
N GLY A 21 3.16 22.84 -2.26
CA GLY A 21 3.17 21.40 -2.52
C GLY A 21 2.86 20.73 -1.19
N CYS A 22 1.59 20.39 -0.97
CA CYS A 22 1.17 19.52 0.10
C CYS A 22 1.75 18.13 -0.19
N GLY A 23 3.04 17.96 0.11
CA GLY A 23 3.68 16.65 0.15
C GLY A 23 3.00 15.89 1.28
N ALA A 24 1.96 15.13 0.95
CA ALA A 24 1.32 14.24 1.90
C ALA A 24 2.43 13.38 2.54
N PRO A 25 2.54 13.35 3.87
CA PRO A 25 3.57 12.56 4.52
C PRO A 25 3.39 11.11 4.08
N GLU A 26 4.41 10.55 3.43
CA GLU A 26 4.40 9.15 3.03
C GLU A 26 4.23 8.31 4.29
N ALA A 27 3.10 7.61 4.39
CA ALA A 27 2.76 6.88 5.59
C ALA A 27 3.80 5.77 5.81
N LYS A 28 4.53 5.85 6.93
CA LYS A 28 5.57 4.88 7.26
C LYS A 28 4.99 3.46 7.30
N ARG A 29 5.52 2.59 6.45
CA ARG A 29 5.14 1.17 6.42
C ARG A 29 5.77 0.43 7.60
N VAL A 30 5.05 -0.56 8.11
CA VAL A 30 5.47 -1.46 9.18
C VAL A 30 5.46 -2.90 8.68
N LYS A 31 6.45 -3.68 9.11
CA LYS A 31 6.55 -5.10 8.78
C LYS A 31 5.65 -5.92 9.70
N VAL A 32 4.76 -6.70 9.12
CA VAL A 32 3.89 -7.66 9.80
C VAL A 32 4.28 -9.06 9.35
N SER A 33 4.53 -9.94 10.31
CA SER A 33 4.89 -11.35 10.06
C SER A 33 3.98 -12.28 10.84
N GLY A 34 3.73 -13.47 10.31
CA GLY A 34 2.93 -14.49 10.98
C GLY A 34 3.04 -15.84 10.30
N SER A 35 2.22 -16.79 10.75
CA SER A 35 2.16 -18.14 10.21
C SER A 35 0.72 -18.63 10.08
N ILE A 36 0.41 -19.31 8.98
CA ILE A 36 -0.86 -20.01 8.78
C ILE A 36 -0.73 -21.43 9.32
N THR A 37 -1.65 -21.80 10.20
CA THR A 37 -1.74 -23.15 10.76
C THR A 37 -3.08 -23.80 10.41
N MET A 38 -3.08 -25.11 10.15
CA MET A 38 -4.26 -25.93 9.97
C MET A 38 -4.26 -27.03 11.02
N GLY A 39 -5.29 -27.10 11.86
CA GLY A 39 -5.32 -28.05 12.99
C GLY A 39 -4.17 -27.88 13.98
N GLY A 40 -3.70 -26.64 14.19
CA GLY A 40 -2.58 -26.31 15.07
C GLY A 40 -1.18 -26.64 14.52
N LYS A 41 -1.09 -27.20 13.30
CA LYS A 41 0.18 -27.47 12.63
C LYS A 41 0.44 -26.45 11.51
N PRO A 42 1.70 -26.07 11.25
CA PRO A 42 2.02 -25.22 10.11
C PRO A 42 1.48 -25.80 8.81
N MET A 43 0.98 -24.95 7.92
CA MET A 43 0.48 -25.39 6.63
C MET A 43 1.66 -25.91 5.78
N THR A 44 1.69 -27.21 5.53
CA THR A 44 2.73 -27.90 4.74
C THR A 44 2.10 -28.85 3.73
N GLY A 45 2.82 -29.16 2.64
CA GLY A 45 2.40 -30.18 1.67
C GLY A 45 1.27 -29.73 0.74
N LEU A 46 1.28 -28.45 0.33
CA LEU A 46 0.31 -27.97 -0.65
C LEU A 46 0.53 -28.65 -2.01
N PRO A 47 -0.53 -28.94 -2.77
CA PRO A 47 -0.41 -29.54 -4.09
C PRO A 47 0.52 -28.72 -5.01
N PRO A 48 1.27 -29.35 -5.91
CA PRO A 48 2.09 -28.63 -6.88
C PRO A 48 1.22 -27.65 -7.68
N GLY A 49 1.68 -26.40 -7.80
CA GLY A 49 0.95 -25.31 -8.47
C GLY A 49 0.05 -24.47 -7.55
N VAL A 50 -0.18 -24.89 -6.31
CA VAL A 50 -0.89 -24.08 -5.32
C VAL A 50 0.07 -23.09 -4.67
N ARG A 51 -0.24 -21.79 -4.78
CA ARG A 51 0.51 -20.72 -4.12
C ARG A 51 -0.37 -20.05 -3.06
N PRO A 52 -0.19 -20.40 -1.78
CA PRO A 52 -0.95 -19.79 -0.70
C PRO A 52 -0.59 -18.30 -0.57
N MET A 53 -1.60 -17.49 -0.24
CA MET A 53 -1.45 -16.06 -0.03
C MET A 53 -2.33 -15.58 1.12
N VAL A 54 -1.88 -14.53 1.80
CA VAL A 54 -2.67 -13.77 2.75
C VAL A 54 -3.01 -12.42 2.15
N ARG A 55 -4.30 -12.12 2.05
CA ARG A 55 -4.80 -10.82 1.62
C ARG A 55 -5.07 -9.94 2.84
N PHE A 56 -4.52 -8.73 2.82
CA PHE A 56 -4.75 -7.66 3.79
C PHE A 56 -5.60 -6.59 3.13
N GLU A 57 -6.87 -6.50 3.50
CA GLU A 57 -7.81 -5.52 2.98
C GLU A 57 -7.98 -4.40 4.02
N PRO A 58 -7.41 -3.20 3.79
CA PRO A 58 -7.53 -2.08 4.72
C PRO A 58 -8.98 -1.59 4.84
N GLU A 59 -9.43 -1.33 6.06
CA GLU A 59 -10.76 -0.77 6.30
C GLU A 59 -10.81 0.68 5.75
N GLY A 60 -11.79 0.97 4.88
CA GLY A 60 -11.97 2.29 4.28
C GLY A 60 -11.03 2.63 3.12
N LYS A 61 -10.25 1.66 2.60
CA LYS A 61 -9.44 1.81 1.39
C LYS A 61 -9.66 0.62 0.44
N ASN A 62 -9.45 0.82 -0.85
CA ASN A 62 -9.69 -0.20 -1.88
C ASN A 62 -8.43 -0.92 -2.35
N ASP A 63 -7.28 -0.70 -1.70
CA ASP A 63 -5.98 -1.24 -2.13
C ASP A 63 -5.54 -2.40 -1.21
N PRO A 64 -5.89 -3.66 -1.54
CA PRO A 64 -5.45 -4.81 -0.78
C PRO A 64 -3.96 -5.07 -0.99
N VAL A 65 -3.28 -5.50 0.08
CA VAL A 65 -1.90 -5.96 0.03
C VAL A 65 -1.87 -7.48 0.15
N PHE A 66 -1.04 -8.14 -0.65
CA PHE A 66 -0.92 -9.60 -0.63
C PHE A 66 0.44 -10.01 -0.06
N ALA A 67 0.42 -10.88 0.94
CA ALA A 67 1.61 -11.56 1.45
C ALA A 67 1.69 -12.95 0.83
N LYS A 68 2.82 -13.27 0.20
CA LYS A 68 3.13 -14.64 -0.19
C LYS A 68 3.36 -15.46 1.07
N VAL A 69 2.83 -16.67 1.08
CA VAL A 69 3.06 -17.64 2.14
C VAL A 69 4.15 -18.59 1.65
N GLU A 70 5.20 -18.70 2.45
CA GLU A 70 6.34 -19.59 2.19
C GLU A 70 6.04 -21.01 2.68
N ASP A 71 6.91 -21.95 2.33
CA ASP A 71 6.84 -23.33 2.82
C ASP A 71 6.86 -23.34 4.35
N GLY A 72 5.95 -24.12 4.96
CA GLY A 72 5.73 -24.09 6.41
C GLY A 72 4.75 -23.00 6.87
N GLY A 73 4.08 -22.30 5.95
CA GLY A 73 2.96 -21.41 6.28
C GLY A 73 3.36 -20.03 6.76
N ALA A 74 4.66 -19.70 6.80
CA ALA A 74 5.14 -18.38 7.23
C ALA A 74 4.83 -17.30 6.17
N PHE A 75 4.55 -16.08 6.62
CA PHE A 75 4.39 -14.92 5.73
C PHE A 75 4.98 -13.66 6.35
N SER A 76 5.33 -12.70 5.49
CA SER A 76 5.79 -11.36 5.88
C SER A 76 5.33 -10.33 4.87
N VAL A 77 4.87 -9.17 5.33
CA VAL A 77 4.37 -8.08 4.47
C VAL A 77 4.63 -6.73 5.12
N GLU A 78 4.79 -5.69 4.30
CA GLU A 78 4.84 -4.30 4.76
C GLU A 78 3.51 -3.61 4.50
N VAL A 79 2.90 -3.07 5.56
CA VAL A 79 1.59 -2.41 5.50
C VAL A 79 1.64 -1.08 6.25
N ILE A 80 0.73 -0.16 5.93
CA ILE A 80 0.57 1.07 6.72
C ILE A 80 -0.18 0.72 8.01
N PRO A 81 0.15 1.29 9.18
CA PRO A 81 -0.62 1.07 10.40
C PRO A 81 -2.11 1.37 10.22
N GLY A 82 -2.96 0.45 10.66
CA GLY A 82 -4.41 0.58 10.49
C GLY A 82 -5.15 -0.71 10.80
N LYS A 83 -6.46 -0.68 10.56
CA LYS A 83 -7.33 -1.84 10.68
C LYS A 83 -7.41 -2.56 9.34
N TYR A 84 -7.30 -3.89 9.37
CA TYR A 84 -7.32 -4.73 8.19
C TYR A 84 -8.24 -5.92 8.40
N LYS A 85 -8.98 -6.28 7.35
CA LYS A 85 -9.57 -7.61 7.22
C LYS A 85 -8.53 -8.52 6.58
N ILE A 86 -8.15 -9.58 7.30
CA ILE A 86 -7.12 -10.52 6.86
C ILE A 86 -7.81 -11.81 6.39
N THR A 87 -7.52 -12.23 5.16
CA THR A 87 -8.06 -13.46 4.57
C THR A 87 -6.93 -14.32 4.03
N GLY A 88 -6.80 -15.55 4.53
CA GLY A 88 -5.89 -16.55 3.95
C GLY A 88 -6.57 -17.32 2.83
N SER A 89 -5.86 -17.57 1.73
CA SER A 89 -6.29 -18.52 0.70
C SER A 89 -5.23 -19.59 0.47
N SER A 90 -5.68 -20.84 0.38
CA SER A 90 -4.89 -22.02 0.03
C SER A 90 -4.97 -22.36 -1.47
N GLY A 91 -5.36 -21.41 -2.34
CA GLY A 91 -5.55 -21.62 -3.78
C GLY A 91 -5.88 -20.33 -4.53
N MET A 92 -5.54 -20.32 -5.83
CA MET A 92 -5.58 -19.20 -6.79
C MET A 92 -6.46 -18.01 -6.37
N PHE A 93 -5.86 -16.96 -5.78
CA PHE A 93 -6.47 -15.64 -5.94
C PHE A 93 -6.43 -15.34 -7.44
N PRO A 94 -7.56 -15.01 -8.10
CA PRO A 94 -7.45 -14.36 -9.39
C PRO A 94 -6.65 -13.08 -9.13
N LEU A 95 -5.39 -13.05 -9.57
CA LEU A 95 -4.67 -11.81 -9.76
C LEU A 95 -5.60 -10.99 -10.64
N GLY A 96 -6.27 -10.00 -10.05
CA GLY A 96 -7.23 -9.17 -10.75
C GLY A 96 -6.55 -8.70 -12.03
N ALA A 97 -7.07 -9.15 -13.16
CA ALA A 97 -6.66 -8.62 -14.44
C ALA A 97 -6.98 -7.12 -14.39
N PRO A 98 -6.00 -6.23 -14.58
CA PRO A 98 -6.30 -4.82 -14.74
C PRO A 98 -7.11 -4.64 -16.03
N LYS A 99 -8.21 -3.89 -15.96
CA LYS A 99 -8.71 -3.09 -17.07
C LYS A 99 -8.62 -1.64 -16.67
#